data_AF-A0A7C7PF86-F1
#
_entry.id   AF-A0A7C7PF86-F1
#
_cell.length_a   1.000
_cell.length_b   1.000
_cell.length_c   1.000
_cell.angle_alpha   90.00
_cell.angle_beta   90.00
_cell.angle_gamma   90.00
#
_symmetry.space_group_name_H-M   'P 1'
#
loop_
_entity.id
_entity.type
_entity.pdbx_description
1 polymer ?
#
loop_
_entity_poly.entity_id
_entity_poly.type
_entity_poly.pdbx_seq_one_letter_code
_entity_poly.pdbx_strand_id
1 'polypeptide(L)'
;MTKTGKGGGRKTAPGKAAARRERNARPREGQRQHLTVAERIRGHFESLTRAERQLANTMLANYPVSGLGSITAVSESAGVSTPTVARMA
;
A
#
# COMPACT_ATOMS: atom_id res chain seq x y z
N MET A 1 54.37 46.05 15.23
CA MET A 1 54.27 46.05 16.71
C MET A 1 53.20 47.07 17.04
N THR A 2 51.98 46.72 17.44
CA THR A 2 51.64 46.26 18.80
C THR A 2 50.33 45.46 18.77
N LYS A 3 50.31 44.36 19.52
CA LYS A 3 49.15 43.50 19.77
C LYS A 3 48.69 43.81 21.19
N THR A 4 47.54 44.44 21.34
CA THR A 4 46.90 44.64 22.65
C THR A 4 45.64 43.78 22.69
N GLY A 5 45.72 42.66 23.41
CA GLY A 5 44.56 41.87 23.77
C GLY A 5 43.89 42.38 25.04
N LYS A 6 42.58 42.21 25.15
CA LYS A 6 41.89 41.95 26.43
C LYS A 6 40.47 41.46 26.14
N GLY A 7 40.18 40.20 26.51
CA GLY A 7 39.17 39.89 27.54
C GLY A 7 37.81 39.61 26.89
N GLY A 8 37.21 38.42 26.96
CA GLY A 8 37.13 37.51 28.09
C GLY A 8 35.67 37.50 28.57
N GLY A 9 34.98 36.38 28.37
CA GLY A 9 33.75 36.07 29.11
C GLY A 9 32.49 35.85 28.27
N ARG A 10 32.23 34.60 27.88
CA ARG A 10 31.43 33.67 28.68
C ARG A 10 31.32 32.34 27.95
N LYS A 11 31.80 31.28 28.61
CA LYS A 11 31.55 29.90 28.23
C LYS A 11 30.07 29.59 28.51
N THR A 12 29.27 29.35 27.48
CA THR A 12 28.01 28.63 27.64
C THR A 12 28.25 27.17 27.26
N ALA A 13 28.17 26.30 28.27
CA ALA A 13 28.19 24.86 28.12
C ALA A 13 26.95 24.36 27.32
N PRO A 14 26.98 23.13 26.76
CA PRO A 14 25.99 22.66 25.80
C PRO A 14 24.70 22.21 26.51
N GLY A 15 23.68 23.07 26.47
CA GLY A 15 22.34 22.77 26.98
C GLY A 15 21.51 21.99 25.96
N LYS A 16 21.60 20.65 26.03
CA LYS A 16 20.59 19.64 25.65
C LYS A 16 19.26 20.18 25.06
N ALA A 17 19.23 20.58 23.80
CA ALA A 17 18.00 20.96 23.10
C ALA A 17 17.88 20.40 21.67
N ALA A 18 18.80 19.52 21.26
CA ALA A 18 18.84 18.94 19.92
C ALA A 18 18.35 17.48 19.83
N ALA A 19 17.52 17.02 20.78
CA ALA A 19 17.21 15.57 20.91
C ALA A 19 15.70 15.22 20.90
N ARG A 20 14.81 16.09 20.39
CA ARG A 20 13.36 15.84 20.55
C ARG A 20 12.44 16.19 19.37
N ARG A 21 12.95 16.55 18.18
CA ARG A 21 12.07 16.98 17.07
C ARG A 21 12.11 16.14 15.80
N GLU A 22 12.67 14.94 15.84
CA GLU A 22 12.73 14.02 14.69
C GLU A 22 12.06 12.66 14.93
N ARG A 23 11.25 12.53 15.99
CA ARG A 23 10.51 11.28 16.31
C ARG A 23 9.08 11.22 15.79
N ASN A 24 8.70 12.12 14.87
CA ASN A 24 7.33 12.14 14.33
C ASN A 24 7.28 12.16 12.80
N ALA A 25 8.27 11.58 12.14
CA ALA A 25 8.09 11.09 10.77
C ALA A 25 7.20 9.84 10.85
N ARG A 26 5.89 10.06 11.06
CA ARG A 26 4.93 9.01 10.76
C ARG A 26 5.13 8.69 9.28
N PRO A 27 5.40 7.43 8.90
CA PRO A 27 5.43 7.08 7.50
C PRO A 27 4.09 7.54 6.91
N ARG A 28 4.14 8.34 5.83
CA ARG A 28 2.96 8.75 5.09
C ARG A 28 2.21 7.45 4.79
N GLU A 29 1.04 7.26 5.40
CA GLU A 29 0.17 6.12 5.13
C GLU A 29 0.05 6.08 3.62
N GLY A 30 0.74 5.11 3.02
CA GLY A 30 0.88 4.99 1.58
C GLY A 30 -0.51 5.07 1.01
N GLN A 31 -0.71 6.04 0.12
CA GLN A 31 -1.95 6.29 -0.61
C GLN A 31 -2.63 4.96 -0.87
N ARG A 32 -3.73 4.66 -0.15
CA ARG A 32 -4.59 3.55 -0.51
C ARG A 32 -5.16 3.94 -1.86
N GLN A 33 -4.46 3.56 -2.93
CA GLN A 33 -4.91 3.84 -4.28
C GLN A 33 -6.33 3.26 -4.38
N HIS A 34 -7.31 4.12 -4.66
CA HIS A 34 -8.68 3.71 -4.94
C HIS A 34 -8.70 2.99 -6.30
N LEU A 35 -8.09 1.82 -6.34
CA LEU A 35 -8.13 0.93 -7.50
C LEU A 35 -9.49 0.25 -7.53
N THR A 36 -10.11 0.25 -8.69
CA THR A 36 -11.23 -0.62 -9.00
C THR A 36 -10.83 -2.08 -8.78
N VAL A 37 -11.82 -2.94 -8.56
CA VAL A 37 -11.57 -4.38 -8.43
C VAL A 37 -10.85 -4.91 -9.68
N ALA A 38 -11.22 -4.42 -10.86
CA ALA A 38 -10.59 -4.80 -12.13
C ALA A 38 -9.10 -4.41 -12.19
N GLU A 39 -8.73 -3.22 -11.71
CA GLU A 39 -7.32 -2.79 -11.65
C GLU A 39 -6.52 -3.61 -10.65
N ARG A 40 -7.10 -3.92 -9.48
CA ARG A 40 -6.46 -4.80 -8.50
C ARG A 40 -6.23 -6.21 -9.08
N ILE A 41 -7.22 -6.79 -9.75
CA ILE A 41 -7.10 -8.10 -10.40
C ILE A 41 -5.98 -8.08 -11.46
N ARG A 42 -5.95 -7.05 -12.32
CA ARG A 42 -4.90 -6.91 -13.33
C ARG A 42 -3.51 -6.75 -12.72
N GLY A 43 -3.37 -5.95 -11.66
CA GLY A 43 -2.09 -5.73 -10.98
C GLY A 43 -1.51 -6.98 -10.30
N HIS A 44 -2.36 -7.93 -9.90
CA HIS A 44 -1.96 -9.18 -9.27
C HIS A 44 -2.06 -10.40 -10.21
N PHE A 45 -2.41 -10.21 -11.49
CA PHE A 45 -2.79 -11.29 -12.39
C PHE A 45 -1.72 -12.37 -12.57
N GLU A 46 -0.44 -11.97 -12.60
CA GLU A 46 0.69 -12.90 -12.73
C GLU A 46 0.87 -13.78 -11.49
N SER A 47 0.48 -13.29 -10.32
CA SER A 47 0.59 -14.02 -9.04
C SER A 47 -0.56 -15.00 -8.78
N LEU A 48 -1.63 -14.94 -9.59
CA LEU A 48 -2.79 -15.80 -9.44
C LEU A 48 -2.46 -17.25 -9.79
N THR A 49 -3.18 -18.20 -9.20
CA THR A 49 -3.16 -19.59 -9.65
C THR A 49 -3.88 -19.75 -10.99
N ARG A 50 -3.79 -20.93 -11.62
CA ARG A 50 -4.50 -21.21 -12.88
C ARG A 50 -6.02 -21.01 -12.74
N ALA A 51 -6.62 -21.51 -11.64
CA ALA A 51 -8.05 -21.40 -11.41
C ALA A 51 -8.49 -19.95 -11.11
N GLU A 52 -7.68 -19.20 -10.35
CA GLU A 52 -7.95 -17.78 -10.09
C GLU A 52 -7.81 -16.93 -11.36
N ARG A 53 -6.86 -17.23 -12.26
CA ARG A 53 -6.78 -16.57 -13.57
C ARG A 53 -8.01 -16.81 -14.44
N GLN A 54 -8.55 -18.03 -14.42
CA GLN A 54 -9.78 -18.36 -15.14
C GLN A 54 -10.98 -17.57 -14.59
N LEU A 55 -11.09 -17.48 -13.27
CA LEU A 55 -12.08 -16.64 -12.59
C LEU A 55 -11.90 -15.15 -12.96
N ALA A 56 -10.67 -14.64 -12.87
CA ALA A 56 -10.33 -13.27 -13.22
C ALA A 56 -10.68 -12.93 -14.67
N ASN A 57 -10.34 -13.80 -15.63
CA ASN A 57 -10.68 -13.59 -17.04
C ASN A 57 -12.20 -13.52 -17.25
N THR A 58 -12.94 -14.42 -16.63
CA THR A 58 -14.41 -14.44 -16.71
C THR A 58 -15.02 -13.19 -16.11
N MET A 59 -14.52 -12.76 -14.94
CA MET A 59 -14.94 -11.52 -14.30
C MET A 59 -14.64 -10.30 -15.17
N LEU A 60 -13.41 -10.19 -15.70
CA LEU A 60 -12.97 -9.03 -16.48
C LEU A 60 -13.66 -8.91 -17.85
N ALA A 61 -14.11 -10.02 -18.43
CA ALA A 61 -14.78 -10.04 -19.73
C ALA A 61 -16.10 -9.23 -19.75
N ASN A 62 -16.82 -9.17 -18.63
CA ASN A 62 -18.09 -8.44 -18.51
C ASN A 62 -18.19 -7.64 -17.20
N TYR A 63 -17.06 -7.08 -16.75
CA TYR A 63 -17.01 -6.27 -15.54
C TYR A 63 -17.74 -4.93 -15.76
N PRO A 64 -18.60 -4.47 -14.82
CA PRO A 64 -18.80 -4.98 -13.46
C PRO A 64 -19.91 -6.03 -13.29
N VAL A 65 -20.73 -6.29 -14.31
CA VAL A 65 -21.93 -7.14 -14.22
C VAL A 65 -21.61 -8.55 -13.71
N SER A 66 -20.50 -9.13 -14.19
CA SER A 66 -19.98 -10.43 -13.74
C SER A 66 -19.73 -10.52 -12.23
N GLY A 67 -19.50 -9.39 -11.53
CA GLY A 67 -19.26 -9.33 -10.09
C GLY A 67 -20.50 -9.06 -9.25
N LEU A 68 -21.68 -8.91 -9.86
CA LEU A 68 -22.94 -8.60 -9.16
C LEU A 68 -23.76 -9.85 -8.83
N GLY A 69 -23.37 -11.01 -9.36
CA GLY A 69 -24.01 -12.30 -9.06
C GLY A 69 -23.61 -12.86 -7.69
N SER A 70 -24.30 -13.92 -7.27
CA SER A 70 -23.90 -14.68 -6.08
C SER A 70 -22.55 -15.36 -6.30
N ILE A 71 -21.87 -15.72 -5.20
CA ILE A 71 -20.61 -16.46 -5.26
C ILE A 71 -20.73 -17.78 -6.05
N THR A 72 -21.89 -18.44 -5.97
CA THR A 72 -22.19 -19.68 -6.69
C THR A 72 -22.34 -19.42 -8.19
N ALA A 73 -23.15 -18.44 -8.58
CA ALA A 73 -23.37 -18.08 -9.98
C ALA A 73 -22.07 -17.66 -10.67
N VAL A 74 -21.23 -16.88 -9.96
CA VAL A 74 -19.92 -16.49 -10.45
C VAL A 74 -19.00 -17.71 -10.60
N SER A 75 -18.97 -18.61 -9.60
CA SER A 75 -18.14 -19.82 -9.68
C SER A 75 -18.53 -20.74 -10.84
N GLU A 76 -19.84 -20.89 -11.10
CA GLU A 76 -20.38 -21.67 -12.21
C GLU A 76 -20.02 -21.04 -13.55
N SER A 77 -20.23 -19.73 -13.70
CA SER A 77 -19.91 -19.00 -14.93
C SER A 77 -18.43 -19.08 -15.30
N ALA A 78 -17.56 -19.10 -14.30
CA ALA A 78 -16.12 -19.20 -14.46
C ALA A 78 -15.62 -20.65 -14.54
N GLY A 79 -16.47 -21.65 -14.29
CA GLY A 79 -16.06 -23.07 -14.26
C GLY A 79 -15.04 -23.38 -13.16
N VAL A 80 -15.16 -22.74 -11.99
CA VAL A 80 -14.29 -22.93 -10.83
C VAL A 80 -15.10 -23.33 -9.59
N SER A 81 -14.41 -23.79 -8.55
CA SER A 81 -15.07 -24.14 -7.28
C SER A 81 -15.40 -22.89 -6.44
N THR A 82 -16.44 -22.95 -5.61
CA THR A 82 -16.78 -21.86 -4.68
C THR A 82 -15.62 -21.48 -3.72
N PRO A 83 -14.83 -22.43 -3.17
CA PRO A 83 -13.63 -22.10 -2.39
C PRO A 83 -12.56 -21.31 -3.17
N THR A 84 -12.47 -21.49 -4.49
CA THR A 84 -11.58 -20.70 -5.35
C THR A 84 -11.99 -19.24 -5.35
N VAL A 85 -13.28 -18.96 -5.50
CA VAL A 85 -13.82 -17.59 -5.45
C VAL A 85 -13.60 -16.97 -4.07
N ALA A 86 -13.85 -17.74 -3.00
CA ALA A 86 -13.69 -17.27 -1.63
C ALA A 86 -12.23 -16.92 -1.28
N ARG A 87 -11.24 -17.63 -1.83
CA ARG A 87 -9.81 -17.33 -1.61
C ARG A 87 -9.35 -16.05 -2.34
N MET A 88 -9.99 -15.71 -3.46
CA MET A 88 -9.63 -14.57 -4.29
C MET A 88 -10.22 -13.22 -3.80
N ALA A 89 -11.23 -13.27 -2.91
CA ALA A 89 -11.98 -12.10 -2.43
C ALA A 89 -11.17 -11.14 -1.54
#